data_AF-A0A951XBR5-F1
#
_entry.id   AF-A0A951XBR5-F1
#
_cell.length_a   1.000
_cell.length_b   1.000
_cell.length_c   1.000
_cell.angle_alpha   90.00
_cell.angle_beta   90.00
_cell.angle_gamma   90.00
#
_symmetry.space_group_name_H-M   'P 1'
#
loop_
_entity.id
_entity.type
_entity.pdbx_description
1 polymer ?
#
loop_
_entity_poly.entity_id
_entity_poly.type
_entity_poly.pdbx_seq_one_letter_code
_entity_poly.pdbx_strand_id
1 'polypeptide(L)'
;FNAHNIIVVGKEGDHYFVSDPIMETFATMTDYELERVRFARGPLAPHGQLYYPKASREVTNTEMKQAIITGIKRNVQHMLYIPGNIAGVKGIAYTARKIKKWRDTLGVEKSRSYLAQLVRMQEEIGTGGGGFRFIYAAFLQQAYDYFKADELLAISKQFTKAGDLWRDAAIQASGIYKGRLSTQKDYEDMGDYLIEIAGIEKNAFKALGSTVKKLRTL
;
A
#
# COMPACT_ATOMS: atom_id res chain seq x y z
N PHE A 1 -7.38 -14.74 -10.39
CA PHE A 1 -7.68 -14.37 -8.99
C PHE A 1 -8.72 -13.26 -9.00
N ASN A 2 -9.74 -13.31 -8.13
CA ASN A 2 -10.91 -12.42 -8.25
C ASN A 2 -10.64 -10.93 -7.94
N ALA A 3 -9.56 -10.61 -7.20
CA ALA A 3 -9.15 -9.23 -6.91
C ALA A 3 -8.03 -8.73 -7.85
N HIS A 4 -7.94 -9.31 -9.05
CA HIS A 4 -6.99 -8.90 -10.08
C HIS A 4 -7.59 -7.82 -10.98
N ASN A 5 -6.78 -6.84 -11.38
CA ASN A 5 -7.19 -5.79 -12.31
C ASN A 5 -6.41 -5.93 -13.61
N ILE A 6 -7.11 -5.79 -14.74
CA ILE A 6 -6.55 -5.81 -16.08
C ILE A 6 -6.94 -4.53 -16.81
N ILE A 7 -6.13 -4.11 -17.78
CA ILE A 7 -6.41 -2.94 -18.62
C ILE A 7 -6.75 -3.44 -20.01
N VAL A 8 -7.95 -3.14 -20.49
CA VAL A 8 -8.31 -3.34 -21.90
C VAL A 8 -7.76 -2.17 -22.70
N VAL A 9 -6.86 -2.45 -23.64
CA VAL A 9 -6.21 -1.41 -24.47
C VAL A 9 -6.84 -1.27 -25.85
N GLY A 10 -7.57 -2.29 -26.31
CA GLY A 10 -8.23 -2.28 -27.60
C GLY A 10 -9.13 -3.51 -27.80
N LYS A 11 -9.89 -3.50 -28.90
CA LYS A 11 -10.72 -4.61 -29.36
C LYS A 11 -10.66 -4.69 -30.88
N GLU A 12 -10.41 -5.88 -31.42
CA GLU A 12 -10.52 -6.21 -32.83
C GLU A 12 -11.44 -7.41 -33.02
N GLY A 13 -12.56 -7.23 -33.73
CA GLY A 13 -13.56 -8.28 -33.87
C GLY A 13 -14.08 -8.74 -32.50
N ASP A 14 -13.94 -10.03 -32.20
CA ASP A 14 -14.32 -10.65 -30.91
C ASP A 14 -13.19 -10.61 -29.86
N HIS A 15 -11.99 -10.13 -30.21
CA HIS A 15 -10.83 -10.21 -29.32
C HIS A 15 -10.50 -8.86 -28.68
N TYR A 16 -10.42 -8.84 -27.35
CA TYR A 16 -9.82 -7.76 -26.57
C TYR A 16 -8.32 -7.95 -26.44
N PHE A 17 -7.59 -6.86 -26.56
CA PHE A 17 -6.19 -6.77 -26.16
C PHE A 17 -6.12 -6.30 -24.71
N VAL A 18 -5.46 -7.10 -23.88
CA VAL A 18 -5.41 -6.94 -22.44
C VAL A 18 -3.96 -6.76 -22.00
N SER A 19 -3.70 -5.66 -21.32
CA SER A 19 -2.47 -5.47 -20.54
C SER A 19 -2.69 -6.02 -19.15
N ASP A 20 -1.84 -6.96 -18.75
CA ASP A 20 -1.86 -7.61 -17.44
C ASP A 20 -0.50 -7.39 -16.77
N PRO A 21 -0.44 -7.01 -15.47
CA PRO A 21 0.84 -6.78 -14.79
C PRO A 21 1.72 -8.03 -14.64
N ILE A 22 1.20 -9.23 -14.92
CA ILE A 22 1.93 -10.50 -14.85
C ILE A 22 2.53 -10.88 -16.21
N MET A 23 1.96 -10.38 -17.31
CA MET A 23 2.37 -10.76 -18.66
C MET A 23 3.34 -9.73 -19.25
N GLU A 24 4.38 -10.20 -19.95
CA GLU A 24 5.35 -9.30 -20.60
C GLU A 24 4.76 -8.60 -21.84
N THR A 25 3.82 -9.24 -22.53
CA THR A 25 3.17 -8.73 -23.73
C THR A 25 1.66 -8.67 -23.55
N PHE A 26 0.96 -7.98 -24.46
CA PHE A 26 -0.50 -8.02 -24.49
C PHE A 26 -1.00 -9.46 -24.62
N ALA A 27 -1.97 -9.80 -23.78
CA ALA A 27 -2.76 -11.01 -23.90
C ALA A 27 -4.04 -10.72 -24.69
N THR A 28 -4.66 -11.77 -25.23
CA THR A 28 -5.94 -11.65 -25.93
C THR A 28 -7.03 -12.46 -25.24
N MET A 29 -8.24 -11.94 -25.19
CA MET A 29 -9.42 -12.64 -24.67
C MET A 29 -10.65 -12.38 -25.55
N THR A 30 -11.48 -13.39 -25.77
CA THR A 30 -12.78 -13.23 -26.46
C THR A 30 -13.80 -12.47 -25.61
N ASP A 31 -14.91 -12.00 -26.21
CA ASP A 31 -16.05 -11.43 -25.45
C ASP A 31 -16.55 -12.41 -24.38
N TYR A 32 -16.70 -13.68 -24.75
CA TYR A 32 -17.15 -14.74 -23.87
C TYR A 32 -16.20 -14.97 -22.68
N GLU A 33 -14.90 -15.03 -22.92
CA GLU A 33 -13.91 -15.21 -21.86
C GLU A 33 -13.87 -14.00 -20.93
N LEU A 34 -13.91 -12.78 -21.48
CA LEU A 34 -13.87 -11.56 -20.69
C LEU A 34 -15.10 -11.43 -19.78
N GLU A 35 -16.30 -11.77 -20.28
CA GLU A 35 -17.51 -11.79 -19.48
C GLU A 35 -17.40 -12.77 -18.31
N ARG A 36 -16.90 -13.98 -18.57
CA ARG A 36 -16.74 -14.99 -17.50
C ARG A 36 -15.80 -14.54 -16.41
N VAL A 37 -14.66 -13.94 -16.74
CA VAL A 37 -13.72 -13.47 -15.70
C VAL A 37 -14.26 -12.27 -14.94
N ARG A 38 -15.00 -11.36 -15.61
CA ARG A 38 -15.62 -10.19 -14.98
C ARG A 38 -16.75 -10.56 -14.01
N PHE A 39 -17.38 -11.71 -14.18
CA PHE A 39 -18.46 -12.19 -13.31
C PHE A 39 -18.11 -13.49 -12.58
N ALA A 40 -16.81 -13.79 -12.42
CA ALA A 40 -16.35 -14.94 -11.65
C ALA A 40 -16.90 -14.89 -10.21
N ARG A 41 -17.35 -16.05 -9.70
CA ARG A 41 -17.91 -16.18 -8.34
C ARG A 41 -16.80 -16.49 -7.32
N GLY A 42 -17.11 -16.29 -6.04
CA GLY A 42 -16.25 -16.66 -4.91
C GLY A 42 -15.72 -15.45 -4.12
N PRO A 43 -14.82 -15.68 -3.15
CA PRO A 43 -14.21 -14.61 -2.37
C PRO A 43 -13.58 -13.55 -3.27
N LEU A 44 -13.78 -12.27 -2.93
CA LEU A 44 -13.28 -11.11 -3.69
C LEU A 44 -13.80 -11.01 -5.14
N ALA A 45 -14.95 -11.62 -5.46
CA ALA A 45 -15.55 -11.59 -6.81
C ALA A 45 -15.59 -10.17 -7.41
N PRO A 46 -15.24 -10.00 -8.71
CA PRO A 46 -15.17 -8.69 -9.35
C PRO A 46 -16.53 -8.04 -9.60
N HIS A 47 -17.63 -8.81 -9.63
CA HIS A 47 -19.00 -8.31 -9.82
C HIS A 47 -19.17 -7.38 -11.03
N GLY A 48 -18.41 -7.62 -12.11
CA GLY A 48 -18.46 -6.81 -13.32
C GLY A 48 -17.87 -5.41 -13.18
N GLN A 49 -17.13 -5.10 -12.10
CA GLN A 49 -16.53 -3.79 -11.89
C GLN A 49 -15.76 -3.33 -13.12
N LEU A 50 -16.02 -2.08 -13.53
CA LEU A 50 -15.40 -1.42 -14.66
C LEU A 50 -15.22 0.05 -14.32
N TYR A 51 -14.02 0.55 -14.56
CA TYR A 51 -13.71 1.97 -14.50
C TYR A 51 -12.99 2.35 -15.79
N TYR A 52 -13.33 3.50 -16.32
CA TYR A 52 -12.73 4.05 -17.53
C TYR A 52 -12.61 5.57 -17.40
N PRO A 53 -11.57 6.19 -17.99
CA PRO A 53 -11.49 7.64 -18.05
C PRO A 53 -12.71 8.21 -18.76
N LYS A 54 -13.34 9.24 -18.17
CA LYS A 54 -14.33 10.05 -18.89
C LYS A 54 -13.61 10.97 -19.88
N ALA A 55 -14.38 11.59 -20.79
CA ALA A 55 -13.86 12.56 -21.76
C ALA A 55 -12.87 13.54 -21.10
N SER A 56 -11.71 13.71 -21.75
CA SER A 56 -10.64 14.57 -21.25
C SER A 56 -11.16 16.00 -21.14
N ARG A 57 -11.00 16.59 -19.96
CA ARG A 57 -11.19 18.01 -19.72
C ARG A 57 -9.99 18.53 -18.94
N GLU A 58 -9.71 19.80 -19.08
CA GLU A 58 -8.70 20.43 -18.25
C GLU A 58 -9.12 20.37 -16.78
N VAL A 59 -8.17 19.97 -15.94
CA VAL A 59 -8.33 19.94 -14.48
C VAL A 59 -7.83 21.27 -13.94
N THR A 60 -8.70 22.02 -13.28
CA THR A 60 -8.33 23.32 -12.72
C THR A 60 -7.48 23.17 -11.46
N ASN A 61 -6.68 24.20 -11.14
CA ASN A 61 -5.91 24.23 -9.90
C ASN A 61 -6.78 24.09 -8.65
N THR A 62 -8.00 24.67 -8.65
CA THR A 62 -8.95 24.55 -7.54
C THR A 62 -9.42 23.10 -7.33
N GLU A 63 -9.73 22.40 -8.42
CA GLU A 63 -10.11 20.99 -8.35
C GLU A 63 -8.96 20.12 -7.86
N MET A 64 -7.74 20.39 -8.32
CA MET A 64 -6.56 19.67 -7.85
C MET A 64 -6.29 19.92 -6.36
N LYS A 65 -6.35 21.17 -5.91
CA LYS A 65 -6.27 21.53 -4.47
C LYS A 65 -7.31 20.75 -3.65
N GLN A 66 -8.55 20.72 -4.10
CA GLN A 66 -9.63 19.99 -3.41
C GLN A 66 -9.40 18.48 -3.40
N ALA A 67 -8.89 17.91 -4.49
CA ALA A 67 -8.53 16.49 -4.58
C ALA A 67 -7.39 16.13 -3.62
N ILE A 68 -6.33 16.96 -3.57
CA ILE A 68 -5.20 16.80 -2.63
C ILE A 68 -5.69 16.80 -1.19
N ILE A 69 -6.49 17.80 -0.79
CA ILE A 69 -7.06 17.90 0.56
C ILE A 69 -7.89 16.66 0.88
N THR A 70 -8.70 16.19 -0.07
CA THR A 70 -9.56 15.03 0.10
C THR A 70 -8.74 13.75 0.29
N GLY A 71 -7.71 13.55 -0.54
CA GLY A 71 -6.79 12.42 -0.44
C GLY A 71 -6.05 12.38 0.90
N ILE A 72 -5.47 13.50 1.32
CA ILE A 72 -4.77 13.61 2.61
C ILE A 72 -5.72 13.29 3.76
N LYS A 73 -6.93 13.89 3.78
CA LYS A 73 -7.91 13.64 4.84
C LYS A 73 -8.31 12.17 4.92
N ARG A 74 -8.53 11.53 3.78
CA ARG A 74 -8.90 10.12 3.72
C ARG A 74 -7.79 9.24 4.28
N ASN A 75 -6.54 9.49 3.91
CA ASN A 75 -5.40 8.73 4.41
C ASN A 75 -5.18 8.95 5.92
N VAL A 76 -5.28 10.19 6.39
CA VAL A 76 -5.23 10.49 7.84
C VAL A 76 -6.32 9.71 8.58
N GLN A 77 -7.55 9.69 8.04
CA GLN A 77 -8.66 8.96 8.66
C GLN A 77 -8.39 7.46 8.69
N HIS A 78 -8.00 6.87 7.55
CA HIS A 78 -7.77 5.44 7.46
C HIS A 78 -6.62 4.98 8.35
N MET A 79 -5.55 5.78 8.42
CA MET A 79 -4.33 5.38 9.13
C MET A 79 -4.41 5.59 10.64
N LEU A 80 -5.16 6.59 11.12
CA LEU A 80 -5.24 6.91 12.56
C LEU A 80 -6.53 6.43 13.23
N TYR A 81 -7.65 6.40 12.51
CA TYR A 81 -8.99 6.37 13.11
C TYR A 81 -9.88 5.22 12.62
N ILE A 82 -9.38 4.28 11.82
CA ILE A 82 -10.13 3.04 11.54
C ILE A 82 -10.40 2.31 12.87
N PRO A 83 -11.65 1.89 13.12
CA PRO A 83 -11.99 1.11 14.32
C PRO A 83 -11.19 -0.19 14.40
N GLY A 84 -10.81 -0.56 15.63
CA GLY A 84 -10.03 -1.76 15.90
C GLY A 84 -8.52 -1.58 15.76
N ASN A 85 -7.81 -2.71 15.74
CA ASN A 85 -6.34 -2.76 15.82
C ASN A 85 -5.71 -3.51 14.64
N ILE A 86 -6.47 -3.80 13.58
CA ILE A 86 -6.03 -4.63 12.45
C ILE A 86 -5.61 -3.84 11.21
N ALA A 87 -5.82 -2.52 11.21
CA ALA A 87 -5.53 -1.64 10.08
C ALA A 87 -4.85 -0.34 10.54
N GLY A 88 -4.28 0.39 9.58
CA GLY A 88 -3.53 1.62 9.83
C GLY A 88 -2.31 1.41 10.72
N VAL A 89 -1.88 2.48 11.41
CA VAL A 89 -0.69 2.43 12.28
C VAL A 89 -0.86 1.46 13.46
N LYS A 90 -2.10 1.27 13.92
CA LYS A 90 -2.43 0.28 14.95
C LYS A 90 -2.27 -1.15 14.45
N GLY A 91 -2.66 -1.41 13.20
CA GLY A 91 -2.45 -2.69 12.51
C GLY A 91 -0.99 -3.06 12.41
N ILE A 92 -0.14 -2.11 11.98
CA ILE A 92 1.32 -2.31 11.91
C ILE A 92 1.86 -2.70 13.29
N ALA A 93 1.56 -1.90 14.32
CA ALA A 93 2.02 -2.16 15.68
C ALA A 93 1.46 -3.47 16.27
N TYR A 94 0.23 -3.84 15.92
CA TYR A 94 -0.39 -5.09 16.35
C TYR A 94 0.32 -6.30 15.76
N THR A 95 0.58 -6.27 14.45
CA THR A 95 1.34 -7.32 13.75
C THR A 95 2.76 -7.42 14.31
N ALA A 96 3.42 -6.29 14.57
CA ALA A 96 4.74 -6.25 15.20
C ALA A 96 4.79 -7.02 16.53
N ARG A 97 3.87 -6.73 17.45
CA ARG A 97 3.79 -7.41 18.76
C ARG A 97 3.53 -8.91 18.64
N LYS A 98 2.86 -9.34 17.57
CA LYS A 98 2.66 -10.76 17.29
C LYS A 98 3.93 -11.41 16.77
N ILE A 99 4.62 -10.79 15.80
CA ILE A 99 5.88 -11.28 15.24
C ILE A 99 6.88 -11.58 16.35
N LYS A 100 7.03 -10.66 17.31
CA LYS A 100 7.93 -10.85 18.46
C LYS A 100 7.68 -12.13 19.25
N LYS A 101 6.48 -12.74 19.17
CA LYS A 101 6.13 -13.96 19.90
C LYS A 101 6.00 -15.18 19.00
N TRP A 102 6.04 -15.02 17.68
CA TRP A 102 5.69 -16.10 16.75
C TRP A 102 6.61 -17.29 16.83
N ARG A 103 7.91 -17.08 17.00
CA ARG A 103 8.87 -18.18 17.12
C ARG A 103 8.51 -19.11 18.27
N ASP A 104 8.37 -18.57 19.47
CA ASP A 104 8.11 -19.37 20.67
C ASP A 104 6.68 -19.92 20.73
N THR A 105 5.70 -19.20 20.18
CA THR A 105 4.28 -19.62 20.23
C THR A 105 3.87 -20.54 19.07
N LEU A 106 4.49 -20.44 17.90
CA LEU A 106 4.16 -21.24 16.70
C LEU A 106 5.20 -22.31 16.37
N GLY A 107 6.40 -22.23 16.96
CA GLY A 107 7.56 -23.00 16.53
C GLY A 107 8.27 -22.39 15.32
N VAL A 108 9.50 -22.83 15.08
CA VAL A 108 10.39 -22.26 14.06
C VAL A 108 9.82 -22.39 12.65
N GLU A 109 9.30 -23.56 12.28
CA GLU A 109 8.82 -23.82 10.92
C GLU A 109 7.59 -22.96 10.57
N LYS A 110 6.56 -22.99 11.41
CA LYS A 110 5.32 -22.26 11.17
C LYS A 110 5.53 -20.75 11.20
N SER A 111 6.35 -20.26 12.13
CA SER A 111 6.67 -18.83 12.22
C SER A 111 7.46 -18.33 11.01
N ARG A 112 8.39 -19.13 10.45
CA ARG A 112 9.08 -18.82 9.19
C ARG A 112 8.09 -18.73 8.02
N SER A 113 7.17 -19.69 7.92
CA SER A 113 6.13 -19.68 6.88
C SER A 113 5.24 -18.43 6.96
N TYR A 114 4.86 -18.01 8.18
CA TYR A 114 4.08 -16.79 8.38
C TYR A 114 4.83 -15.53 7.96
N LEU A 115 6.12 -15.43 8.28
CA LEU A 115 6.96 -14.32 7.81
C LEU A 115 7.17 -14.35 6.30
N ALA A 116 7.31 -15.52 5.69
CA ALA A 116 7.38 -15.65 4.22
C ALA A 116 6.10 -15.09 3.56
N GLN A 117 4.92 -15.42 4.11
CA GLN A 117 3.65 -14.88 3.60
C GLN A 117 3.55 -13.37 3.82
N LEU A 118 4.04 -12.85 4.95
CA LEU A 118 4.08 -11.40 5.19
C LEU A 118 4.95 -10.69 4.16
N VAL A 119 6.18 -11.18 3.92
CA VAL A 119 7.10 -10.60 2.93
C VAL A 119 6.52 -10.69 1.53
N ARG A 120 5.93 -11.82 1.14
CA ARG A 120 5.27 -11.97 -0.16
C ARG A 120 4.12 -10.96 -0.33
N MET A 121 3.31 -10.77 0.71
CA MET A 121 2.26 -9.76 0.71
C MET A 121 2.80 -8.33 0.68
N GLN A 122 4.02 -8.09 1.14
CA GLN A 122 4.66 -6.77 1.16
C GLN A 122 5.39 -6.43 -0.15
N GLU A 123 6.12 -7.40 -0.72
CA GLU A 123 7.01 -7.25 -1.87
C GLU A 123 6.31 -7.53 -3.20
N GLU A 124 5.68 -8.70 -3.34
CA GLU A 124 5.15 -9.16 -4.64
C GLU A 124 3.71 -8.68 -4.88
N ILE A 125 2.85 -8.82 -3.86
CA ILE A 125 1.41 -8.50 -3.99
C ILE A 125 1.13 -7.06 -3.53
N GLY A 126 1.95 -6.56 -2.61
CA GLY A 126 1.73 -5.31 -1.92
C GLY A 126 2.46 -4.14 -2.56
N THR A 127 3.29 -3.49 -1.77
CA THR A 127 3.77 -2.14 -2.06
C THR A 127 5.20 -2.12 -2.61
N GLY A 128 5.81 -3.28 -2.89
CA GLY A 128 7.23 -3.37 -3.25
C GLY A 128 8.14 -2.93 -2.10
N GLY A 129 7.92 -3.46 -0.89
CA GLY A 129 8.84 -3.24 0.23
C GLY A 129 8.79 -1.86 0.88
N GLY A 130 7.81 -1.02 0.54
CA GLY A 130 7.69 0.36 1.03
C GLY A 130 7.26 1.38 -0.03
N GLY A 131 7.11 0.97 -1.29
CA GLY A 131 6.78 1.82 -2.45
C GLY A 131 5.62 2.79 -2.24
N PHE A 132 4.54 2.39 -1.56
CA PHE A 132 3.43 3.31 -1.29
C PHE A 132 3.83 4.50 -0.42
N ARG A 133 4.84 4.36 0.44
CA ARG A 133 5.35 5.47 1.26
C ARG A 133 6.14 6.42 0.38
N PHE A 134 6.95 5.92 -0.56
CA PHE A 134 7.67 6.76 -1.52
C PHE A 134 6.71 7.48 -2.48
N ILE A 135 5.68 6.79 -2.99
CA ILE A 135 4.62 7.40 -3.81
C ILE A 135 3.91 8.49 -3.02
N TYR A 136 3.56 8.22 -1.76
CA TYR A 136 2.89 9.22 -0.92
C TYR A 136 3.80 10.40 -0.56
N ALA A 137 5.10 10.16 -0.35
CA ALA A 137 6.10 11.22 -0.16
C ALA A 137 6.19 12.11 -1.41
N ALA A 138 6.30 11.52 -2.60
CA ALA A 138 6.31 12.26 -3.87
C ALA A 138 5.01 13.05 -4.10
N PHE A 139 3.86 12.45 -3.77
CA PHE A 139 2.57 13.15 -3.78
C PHE A 139 2.59 14.40 -2.89
N LEU A 140 3.12 14.30 -1.66
CA LEU A 140 3.21 15.47 -0.76
C LEU A 140 4.20 16.51 -1.29
N GLN A 141 5.29 16.09 -1.93
CA GLN A 141 6.22 17.00 -2.60
C GLN A 141 5.55 17.76 -3.73
N GLN A 142 4.78 17.08 -4.59
CA GLN A 142 4.02 17.73 -5.67
C GLN A 142 2.88 18.61 -5.14
N ALA A 143 2.26 18.23 -4.01
CA ALA A 143 1.24 19.05 -3.36
C ALA A 143 1.79 20.41 -2.88
N TYR A 144 3.10 20.52 -2.63
CA TYR A 144 3.75 21.79 -2.31
C TYR A 144 3.52 22.82 -3.41
N ASP A 145 3.52 22.43 -4.68
CA ASP A 145 3.36 23.41 -5.77
C ASP A 145 1.97 24.05 -5.84
N TYR A 146 0.98 23.41 -5.24
CA TYR A 146 -0.37 23.93 -5.15
C TYR A 146 -0.59 24.82 -3.93
N PHE A 147 0.06 24.52 -2.80
CA PHE A 147 -0.24 25.16 -1.51
C PHE A 147 0.92 25.96 -0.89
N LYS A 148 2.15 25.74 -1.35
CA LYS A 148 3.41 26.33 -0.84
C LYS A 148 3.54 26.22 0.69
N ALA A 149 3.12 25.07 1.22
CA ALA A 149 3.20 24.75 2.65
C ALA A 149 4.41 23.85 2.93
N ASP A 150 5.46 24.39 3.55
CA ASP A 150 6.72 23.68 3.83
C ASP A 150 6.51 22.43 4.69
N GLU A 151 5.44 22.38 5.50
CA GLU A 151 5.10 21.19 6.27
C GLU A 151 4.88 19.96 5.37
N LEU A 152 4.39 20.13 4.14
CA LEU A 152 4.22 19.01 3.20
C LEU A 152 5.57 18.39 2.84
N LEU A 153 6.59 19.22 2.60
CA LEU A 153 7.95 18.76 2.32
C LEU A 153 8.58 18.09 3.55
N ALA A 154 8.43 18.69 4.73
CA ALA A 154 8.94 18.12 5.98
C ALA A 154 8.32 16.75 6.30
N ILE A 155 7.01 16.61 6.09
CA ILE A 155 6.29 15.35 6.29
C ILE A 155 6.67 14.32 5.22
N SER A 156 6.88 14.73 3.96
CA SER A 156 7.28 13.81 2.89
C SER A 156 8.53 13.02 3.26
N LYS A 157 9.52 13.67 3.89
CA LYS A 157 10.76 13.04 4.38
C LYS A 157 10.49 11.94 5.43
N GLN A 158 9.46 12.11 6.26
CA GLN A 158 9.07 11.08 7.23
C GLN A 158 8.51 9.83 6.53
N PHE A 159 7.75 10.00 5.46
CA PHE A 159 7.28 8.87 4.66
C PHE A 159 8.42 8.18 3.92
N THR A 160 9.38 8.93 3.35
CA THR A 160 10.59 8.34 2.77
C THR A 160 11.32 7.49 3.81
N LYS A 161 11.59 8.04 5.00
CA LYS A 161 12.22 7.30 6.10
C LYS A 161 11.45 6.03 6.48
N ALA A 162 10.12 6.11 6.58
CA ALA A 162 9.29 4.94 6.86
C ALA A 162 9.39 3.89 5.74
N GLY A 163 9.44 4.33 4.47
CA GLY A 163 9.64 3.46 3.32
C GLY A 163 10.97 2.72 3.35
N ASP A 164 12.06 3.41 3.73
CA ASP A 164 13.37 2.78 3.87
C ASP A 164 13.38 1.73 4.99
N LEU A 165 12.78 2.04 6.15
CA LEU A 165 12.65 1.08 7.24
C LEU A 165 11.79 -0.14 6.87
N TRP A 166 10.77 0.03 6.02
CA TRP A 166 10.01 -1.12 5.50
C TRP A 166 10.88 -2.06 4.66
N ARG A 167 11.86 -1.53 3.91
CA ARG A 167 12.82 -2.34 3.15
C ARG A 167 13.79 -3.06 4.08
N ASP A 168 14.29 -2.38 5.10
CA ASP A 168 15.14 -2.99 6.13
C ASP A 168 14.41 -4.14 6.85
N ALA A 169 13.13 -3.93 7.20
CA ALA A 169 12.28 -4.96 7.78
C ALA A 169 12.10 -6.17 6.81
N ALA A 170 11.96 -5.92 5.51
CA ALA A 170 11.86 -7.00 4.53
C ALA A 170 13.16 -7.82 4.42
N ILE A 171 14.32 -7.17 4.53
CA ILE A 171 15.64 -7.84 4.58
C ILE A 171 15.73 -8.72 5.82
N GLN A 172 15.38 -8.19 7.00
CA GLN A 172 15.35 -8.94 8.26
C GLN A 172 14.43 -10.16 8.16
N ALA A 173 13.21 -9.97 7.68
CA ALA A 173 12.26 -11.06 7.48
C ALA A 173 12.77 -12.10 6.46
N SER A 174 13.49 -11.68 5.41
CA SER A 174 14.14 -12.59 4.46
C SER A 174 15.23 -13.43 5.06
N GLY A 175 16.04 -12.87 5.97
CA GLY A 175 16.98 -13.63 6.78
C GLY A 175 16.28 -14.75 7.54
N ILE A 176 15.14 -14.44 8.18
CA ILE A 176 14.39 -15.38 9.00
C ILE A 176 13.75 -16.49 8.16
N TYR A 177 12.94 -16.15 7.15
CA TYR A 177 12.21 -17.20 6.42
C TYR A 177 13.14 -18.08 5.57
N LYS A 178 14.28 -17.55 5.09
CA LYS A 178 15.33 -18.35 4.42
C LYS A 178 16.15 -19.20 5.40
N GLY A 179 15.94 -19.05 6.72
CA GLY A 179 16.58 -19.85 7.76
C GLY A 179 18.01 -19.43 8.08
N ARG A 180 18.46 -18.26 7.61
CA ARG A 180 19.75 -17.67 7.99
C ARG A 180 19.71 -17.03 9.38
N LEU A 181 18.52 -16.58 9.78
CA LEU A 181 18.19 -16.05 11.09
C LEU A 181 17.09 -16.94 11.69
N SER A 182 17.14 -17.21 13.00
CA SER A 182 16.18 -18.12 13.64
C SER A 182 16.08 -18.00 15.15
N THR A 183 16.85 -17.10 15.76
CA THR A 183 16.83 -16.85 17.19
C THR A 183 15.58 -16.05 17.57
N GLN A 184 15.19 -16.09 18.84
CA GLN A 184 14.09 -15.27 19.35
C GLN A 184 14.37 -13.76 19.16
N LYS A 185 15.63 -13.36 19.31
CA LYS A 185 16.10 -11.99 19.06
C LYS A 185 15.83 -11.51 17.62
N ASP A 186 15.97 -12.39 16.62
CA ASP A 186 15.72 -12.02 15.22
C ASP A 186 14.26 -11.61 14.98
N TYR A 187 13.32 -12.27 15.67
CA TYR A 187 11.88 -11.95 15.62
C TYR A 187 11.55 -10.70 16.42
N GLU A 188 12.25 -10.46 17.53
CA GLU A 188 12.15 -9.22 18.30
C GLU A 188 12.57 -8.02 17.44
N ASP A 189 13.72 -8.12 16.76
CA ASP A 189 14.25 -7.10 15.85
C ASP A 189 13.28 -6.82 14.69
N MET A 190 12.72 -7.87 14.08
CA MET A 190 11.70 -7.72 13.06
C MET A 190 10.45 -6.98 13.60
N GLY A 191 10.03 -7.29 14.82
CA GLY A 191 8.95 -6.57 15.48
C GLY A 191 9.32 -5.12 15.79
N ASP A 192 10.55 -4.83 16.18
CA ASP A 192 11.01 -3.47 16.51
C ASP A 192 11.00 -2.55 15.29
N TYR A 193 11.43 -3.04 14.11
CA TYR A 193 11.27 -2.29 12.86
C TYR A 193 9.83 -1.83 12.64
N LEU A 194 8.85 -2.74 12.76
CA LEU A 194 7.44 -2.39 12.54
C LEU A 194 6.89 -1.47 13.63
N ILE A 195 7.37 -1.55 14.86
CA ILE A 195 7.00 -0.59 15.93
C ILE A 195 7.54 0.81 15.60
N GLU A 196 8.80 0.92 15.16
CA GLU A 196 9.38 2.20 14.77
C GLU A 196 8.61 2.83 13.60
N ILE A 197 8.36 2.03 12.55
CA ILE A 197 7.55 2.43 11.39
C ILE A 197 6.19 2.94 11.83
N ALA A 198 5.47 2.20 12.69
CA ALA A 198 4.16 2.60 13.17
C ALA A 198 4.22 3.93 13.94
N GLY A 199 5.31 4.17 14.68
CA GLY A 199 5.57 5.45 15.37
C GLY A 199 5.78 6.61 14.40
N ILE A 200 6.66 6.44 13.41
CA ILE A 200 6.95 7.45 12.39
C ILE A 200 5.68 7.79 11.60
N GLU A 201 4.98 6.78 11.08
CA GLU A 201 3.76 7.00 10.30
C GLU A 201 2.66 7.66 11.14
N LYS A 202 2.50 7.27 12.41
CA LYS A 202 1.52 7.91 13.31
C LYS A 202 1.82 9.39 13.50
N ASN A 203 3.08 9.76 13.66
CA ASN A 203 3.50 11.15 13.80
C ASN A 203 3.30 11.93 12.49
N ALA A 204 3.69 11.35 11.36
CA ALA A 204 3.49 11.93 10.03
C ALA A 204 2.00 12.19 9.74
N PHE A 205 1.12 11.22 10.00
CA PHE A 205 -0.32 11.39 9.79
C PHE A 205 -0.97 12.38 10.77
N LYS A 206 -0.49 12.47 12.02
CA LYS A 206 -0.94 13.51 12.95
C LYS A 206 -0.55 14.89 12.45
N ALA A 207 0.69 15.06 12.01
CA ALA A 207 1.17 16.31 11.42
C ALA A 207 0.35 16.68 10.18
N LEU A 208 0.09 15.74 9.27
CA LEU A 208 -0.80 15.94 8.11
C LEU A 208 -2.21 16.35 8.52
N GLY A 209 -2.78 15.73 9.56
CA GLY A 209 -4.10 16.08 10.08
C GLY A 209 -4.19 17.54 10.54
N SER A 210 -3.09 18.10 11.06
CA SER A 210 -2.99 19.52 11.38
C SER A 210 -2.76 20.37 10.13
N THR A 211 -1.83 19.99 9.26
CA THR A 211 -1.50 20.71 8.02
C THR A 211 -2.72 20.84 7.10
N VAL A 212 -3.49 19.77 6.91
CA VAL A 212 -4.66 19.77 6.01
C VAL A 212 -5.78 20.71 6.47
N LYS A 213 -5.84 21.02 7.78
CA LYS A 213 -6.76 22.06 8.28
C LYS A 213 -6.32 23.45 7.83
N LYS A 214 -5.00 23.73 7.81
CA LYS A 214 -4.42 24.97 7.29
C LYS A 214 -4.56 25.09 5.77
N LEU A 215 -4.40 24.00 5.03
CA LEU A 215 -4.52 24.02 3.57
C LEU A 215 -5.92 24.46 3.08
N ARG A 216 -6.95 24.33 3.92
CA ARG A 216 -8.31 24.78 3.58
C ARG A 216 -8.47 26.30 3.54
N THR A 217 -7.52 27.03 4.11
CA THR A 217 -7.54 28.50 4.18
C THR A 217 -6.56 29.13 3.18
N LEU A 218 -5.93 28.33 2.30
CA LEU A 218 -4.93 28.72 1.30
C LEU A 218 -5.42 28.41 -0.13
#